data_AF-A0A9D1CV41-F1
#
_entry.id   AF-A0A9D1CV41-F1
#
_cell.length_a   1.000
_cell.length_b   1.000
_cell.length_c   1.000
_cell.angle_alpha   90.00
_cell.angle_beta   90.00
_cell.angle_gamma   90.00
#
_symmetry.space_group_name_H-M   'P 1'
#
loop_
_entity.id
_entity.type
_entity.pdbx_description
1 polymer ?
#
loop_
_entity_poly.entity_id
_entity_poly.type
_entity_poly.pdbx_seq_one_letter_code
_entity_poly.pdbx_strand_id
1 'polypeptide(L)'
;MKKVFSIALIILLLLSVGAISAGALAANTTIYLNTNGAAGWNNAYIYGWSGEFSGTFIQMEETPHAGIYSYTFTQATQDGMEHFLFTNKNTWSNQEQTVPLATQAGKNVYRLQEKNTYGQWTGTWNYISPPTPPVAPSVSATQSQTFYNYLDVTLSTNCFASRYRIGTGSYVAFEDGDMVRIGSNVSVGQSVVLTLKGYNSLGAEVASATYTYTKVSLDGITQGTQIFFDNSETKWEHVYISSYNGSYHVYNGDFIELHPISPDSDIYTCILSDQFVETWYSYLFSSEPDATGVESSVTSIENGKNFFVPLIPTQSSGYVAGTWSYMEPLEPYSSVYSTASDTFAVSKTIEINEFYCPGGACYTVNGGEAVSFSGAATFTVGGEDAAVGTTYTVVVTGYNDLGEVIALSTATYTKTGMTTINANIDAACYDGSVYVLLFDGDRFTLDFYEMTQTVGPDFTKNYFTFQFEGAARVIFTTTDDWSTAVELNGDAEPLVEAGATASFDLVYPSY
;
A
#
# COMPACT_ATOMS: atom_id res chain seq x y z
N MET A 1 -90.86 -14.51 -16.09
CA MET A 1 -90.19 -15.81 -16.32
C MET A 1 -89.21 -15.61 -17.47
N LYS A 2 -87.95 -15.98 -17.23
CA LYS A 2 -86.78 -16.06 -18.14
C LYS A 2 -86.21 -14.78 -18.77
N LYS A 3 -84.92 -14.63 -18.49
CA LYS A 3 -83.96 -13.57 -18.84
C LYS A 3 -83.57 -13.66 -20.31
N VAL A 4 -83.37 -12.49 -20.91
CA VAL A 4 -82.62 -12.24 -22.15
C VAL A 4 -81.22 -11.77 -21.72
N PHE A 5 -80.15 -12.15 -22.43
CA PHE A 5 -79.17 -11.19 -22.98
C PHE A 5 -78.15 -11.87 -23.90
N SER A 6 -77.99 -11.20 -25.05
CA SER A 6 -77.12 -11.49 -26.19
C SER A 6 -75.69 -11.01 -26.01
N ILE A 7 -74.87 -11.53 -26.93
CA ILE A 7 -73.44 -11.31 -27.18
C ILE A 7 -73.10 -9.91 -27.74
N ALA A 8 -71.94 -9.40 -27.29
CA ALA A 8 -70.94 -8.52 -27.92
C ALA A 8 -71.00 -6.96 -27.87
N LEU A 9 -69.80 -6.44 -27.50
CA LEU A 9 -69.09 -5.21 -27.91
C LEU A 9 -69.22 -3.95 -27.02
N ILE A 10 -68.10 -3.52 -26.41
CA ILE A 10 -67.52 -2.15 -26.48
C ILE A 10 -66.07 -2.17 -25.96
N ILE A 11 -65.19 -1.58 -26.76
CA ILE A 11 -63.76 -1.31 -26.55
C ILE A 11 -63.59 0.13 -26.01
N LEU A 12 -62.69 0.28 -25.05
CA LEU A 12 -61.85 1.46 -24.70
C LEU A 12 -62.52 2.80 -24.30
N LEU A 13 -62.29 3.19 -23.04
CA LEU A 13 -62.10 4.58 -22.65
C LEU A 13 -60.94 4.63 -21.64
N LEU A 14 -59.81 5.19 -22.10
CA LEU A 14 -58.68 5.56 -21.25
C LEU A 14 -59.14 6.52 -20.16
N LEU A 15 -58.85 6.19 -18.91
CA LEU A 15 -58.39 7.17 -17.94
C LEU A 15 -57.00 6.73 -17.51
N SER A 16 -56.01 7.35 -18.15
CA SER A 16 -54.62 7.38 -17.74
C SER A 16 -54.53 8.03 -16.37
N VAL A 17 -54.52 7.22 -15.32
CA VAL A 17 -53.71 7.51 -14.14
C VAL A 17 -52.49 6.63 -14.34
N GLY A 18 -51.31 7.22 -14.49
CA GLY A 18 -50.08 6.48 -14.76
C GLY A 18 -49.92 5.36 -13.75
N ALA A 19 -50.16 4.11 -14.19
CA ALA A 19 -49.67 2.95 -13.48
C ALA A 19 -48.15 3.04 -13.62
N ILE A 20 -47.50 3.54 -12.57
CA ILE A 20 -46.05 3.41 -12.42
C ILE A 20 -45.83 1.90 -12.37
N SER A 21 -45.30 1.33 -13.45
CA SER A 21 -44.94 -0.08 -13.52
C SER A 21 -43.96 -0.37 -12.40
N ALA A 22 -44.39 -1.18 -11.45
CA ALA A 22 -43.70 -1.41 -10.21
C ALA A 22 -42.72 -2.58 -10.39
N GLY A 23 -41.53 -2.32 -10.96
CA GLY A 23 -40.49 -3.33 -11.22
C GLY A 23 -40.24 -4.38 -10.12
N ALA A 24 -39.81 -5.57 -10.56
CA ALA A 24 -39.45 -6.73 -9.75
C ALA A 24 -38.52 -6.40 -8.55
N LEU A 25 -38.78 -6.98 -7.37
CA LEU A 25 -37.81 -6.96 -6.28
C LEU A 25 -36.67 -7.94 -6.59
N ALA A 26 -35.42 -7.47 -6.46
CA ALA A 26 -34.22 -8.29 -6.64
C ALA A 26 -34.13 -9.39 -5.57
N ALA A 27 -33.37 -10.45 -5.87
CA ALA A 27 -33.00 -11.44 -4.87
C ALA A 27 -32.32 -10.77 -3.66
N ASN A 28 -32.46 -11.36 -2.48
CA ASN A 28 -31.97 -10.84 -1.20
C ASN A 28 -32.63 -9.53 -0.74
N THR A 29 -33.79 -9.15 -1.30
CA THR A 29 -34.58 -8.04 -0.77
C THR A 29 -35.33 -8.48 0.47
N THR A 30 -35.21 -7.73 1.58
CA THR A 30 -36.05 -7.93 2.77
C THR A 30 -37.34 -7.12 2.66
N ILE A 31 -38.47 -7.79 2.87
CA ILE A 31 -39.77 -7.16 3.08
C ILE A 31 -40.21 -7.30 4.53
N TYR A 32 -41.08 -6.38 4.94
CA TYR A 32 -41.63 -6.29 6.28
C TYR A 32 -43.15 -6.33 6.25
N LEU A 33 -43.74 -7.04 7.21
CA LEU A 33 -45.17 -6.98 7.52
C LEU A 33 -45.35 -6.20 8.82
N ASN A 34 -46.10 -5.11 8.77
CA ASN A 34 -46.49 -4.34 9.95
C ASN A 34 -47.94 -4.66 10.32
N THR A 35 -48.10 -5.37 11.44
CA THR A 35 -49.40 -5.76 12.01
C THR A 35 -49.86 -4.83 13.15
N ASN A 36 -49.00 -3.87 13.51
CA ASN A 36 -49.13 -3.06 14.72
C ASN A 36 -50.36 -2.15 14.67
N GLY A 37 -51.20 -2.24 15.70
CA GLY A 37 -52.41 -1.42 15.90
C GLY A 37 -53.69 -1.91 15.22
N ALA A 38 -53.62 -2.81 14.23
CA ALA A 38 -54.80 -3.31 13.51
C ALA A 38 -55.13 -4.78 13.84
N ALA A 39 -54.15 -5.68 13.76
CA ALA A 39 -54.41 -7.12 13.77
C ALA A 39 -53.92 -7.87 15.02
N GLY A 40 -52.92 -7.33 15.74
CA GLY A 40 -52.43 -7.92 17.00
C GLY A 40 -51.89 -9.34 16.85
N TRP A 41 -51.26 -9.64 15.71
CA TRP A 41 -50.69 -10.98 15.46
C TRP A 41 -49.48 -11.22 16.36
N ASN A 42 -49.38 -12.43 16.91
CA ASN A 42 -48.21 -12.87 17.69
C ASN A 42 -47.18 -13.62 16.84
N ASN A 43 -47.56 -14.04 15.64
CA ASN A 43 -46.70 -14.67 14.65
C ASN A 43 -47.14 -14.24 13.25
N ALA A 44 -46.24 -14.24 12.29
CA ALA A 44 -46.56 -14.07 10.89
C ALA A 44 -45.85 -15.11 10.03
N TYR A 45 -46.55 -15.55 8.99
CA TYR A 45 -46.04 -16.44 7.97
C TYR A 45 -46.34 -15.85 6.60
N ILE A 46 -45.46 -16.11 5.64
CA ILE A 46 -45.70 -15.89 4.22
C ILE A 46 -46.03 -17.22 3.55
N TYR A 47 -47.07 -17.23 2.72
CA TYR A 47 -47.48 -18.39 1.92
C TYR A 47 -47.64 -17.95 0.47
N GLY A 48 -47.16 -18.74 -0.48
CA GLY A 48 -47.30 -18.45 -1.91
C GLY A 48 -47.48 -19.70 -2.76
N TRP A 49 -47.99 -19.49 -3.97
CA TRP A 49 -48.35 -20.55 -4.92
C TRP A 49 -47.42 -20.63 -6.14
N SER A 50 -46.33 -19.86 -6.14
CA SER A 50 -45.27 -19.90 -7.14
C SER A 50 -43.93 -19.46 -6.54
N GLY A 51 -42.83 -19.68 -7.27
CA GLY A 51 -41.50 -19.28 -6.83
C GLY A 51 -41.02 -20.04 -5.58
N GLU A 52 -40.29 -19.36 -4.71
CA GLU A 52 -39.68 -19.94 -3.50
C GLU A 52 -40.70 -20.38 -2.42
N PHE A 53 -41.94 -19.91 -2.50
CA PHE A 53 -42.97 -20.23 -1.51
C PHE A 53 -43.76 -21.50 -1.79
N SER A 54 -43.62 -22.09 -2.98
CA SER A 54 -44.41 -23.20 -3.57
C SER A 54 -45.20 -24.07 -2.58
N GLY A 55 -46.36 -23.57 -2.14
CA GLY A 55 -47.31 -24.28 -1.28
C GLY A 55 -46.94 -24.43 0.20
N THR A 56 -45.94 -23.70 0.70
CA THR A 56 -45.41 -23.82 2.07
C THR A 56 -45.61 -22.53 2.87
N PHE A 57 -45.93 -22.67 4.16
CA PHE A 57 -45.93 -21.55 5.10
C PHE A 57 -44.52 -21.35 5.64
N ILE A 58 -43.91 -20.19 5.36
CA ILE A 58 -42.59 -19.83 5.88
C ILE A 58 -42.78 -18.82 7.01
N GLN A 59 -42.22 -19.10 8.18
CA GLN A 59 -42.30 -18.18 9.32
C GLN A 59 -41.45 -16.94 9.03
N MET A 60 -42.03 -15.78 9.31
CA MET A 60 -41.31 -14.51 9.27
C MET A 60 -40.65 -14.24 10.63
N GLU A 61 -39.49 -13.58 10.60
CA GLU A 61 -38.74 -13.22 11.82
C GLU A 61 -39.31 -11.94 12.43
N GLU A 62 -39.68 -11.95 13.71
CA GLU A 62 -40.09 -10.73 14.40
C GLU A 62 -38.87 -9.80 14.58
N THR A 63 -39.03 -8.55 14.18
CA THR A 63 -37.98 -7.53 14.36
C THR A 63 -37.95 -7.03 15.81
N PRO A 64 -36.92 -6.26 16.23
CA PRO A 64 -36.92 -5.61 17.54
C PRO A 64 -38.11 -4.68 17.82
N HIS A 65 -38.87 -4.29 16.78
CA HIS A 65 -40.12 -3.55 16.90
C HIS A 65 -41.30 -4.52 16.93
N ALA A 66 -41.94 -4.66 18.09
CA ALA A 66 -43.06 -5.57 18.31
C ALA A 66 -44.14 -5.45 17.21
N GLY A 67 -44.62 -6.58 16.68
CA GLY A 67 -45.66 -6.61 15.65
C GLY A 67 -45.20 -6.23 14.23
N ILE A 68 -43.88 -6.07 14.02
CA ILE A 68 -43.26 -5.97 12.70
C ILE A 68 -42.44 -7.24 12.45
N TYR A 69 -42.77 -7.94 11.36
CA TYR A 69 -42.14 -9.18 10.95
C TYR A 69 -41.38 -8.98 9.64
N SER A 70 -40.32 -9.73 9.41
CA SER A 70 -39.44 -9.61 8.25
C SER A 70 -39.26 -10.94 7.51
N TYR A 71 -39.09 -10.86 6.20
CA TYR A 71 -38.73 -11.98 5.34
C TYR A 71 -37.81 -11.50 4.22
N THR A 72 -36.73 -12.25 3.96
CA THR A 72 -35.79 -11.96 2.88
C THR A 72 -35.98 -12.95 1.76
N PHE A 73 -36.32 -12.45 0.56
CA PHE A 73 -36.45 -13.28 -0.63
C PHE A 73 -35.10 -13.88 -1.00
N THR A 74 -35.05 -15.19 -1.28
CA THR A 74 -33.83 -15.86 -1.77
C THR A 74 -33.70 -15.78 -3.28
N GLN A 75 -34.79 -15.47 -4.00
CA GLN A 75 -34.83 -15.33 -5.45
C GLN A 75 -35.54 -14.03 -5.84
N ALA A 76 -35.25 -13.50 -7.03
CA ALA A 76 -35.96 -12.34 -7.54
C ALA A 76 -37.45 -12.66 -7.75
N THR A 77 -38.32 -11.69 -7.48
CA THR A 77 -39.77 -11.83 -7.67
C THR A 77 -40.19 -11.44 -9.08
N GLN A 78 -41.27 -12.03 -9.60
CA GLN A 78 -41.86 -11.59 -10.87
C GLN A 78 -42.79 -10.39 -10.65
N ASP A 79 -42.68 -9.39 -11.53
CA ASP A 79 -43.40 -8.11 -11.48
C ASP A 79 -44.92 -8.29 -11.50
N GLY A 80 -45.63 -7.54 -10.65
CA GLY A 80 -47.07 -7.29 -10.72
C GLY A 80 -48.00 -8.49 -10.51
N MET A 81 -47.47 -9.71 -10.36
CA MET A 81 -48.26 -10.90 -10.12
C MET A 81 -48.56 -11.07 -8.64
N GLU A 82 -49.85 -11.24 -8.31
CA GLU A 82 -50.26 -11.75 -7.01
C GLU A 82 -49.77 -13.19 -6.88
N HIS A 83 -48.84 -13.45 -5.96
CA HIS A 83 -48.22 -14.76 -5.80
C HIS A 83 -48.03 -15.24 -4.36
N PHE A 84 -48.35 -14.38 -3.38
CA PHE A 84 -48.28 -14.72 -1.97
C PHE A 84 -49.36 -13.99 -1.15
N LEU A 85 -49.48 -14.39 0.12
CA LEU A 85 -50.25 -13.71 1.16
C LEU A 85 -49.51 -13.83 2.48
N PHE A 86 -49.89 -12.99 3.45
CA PHE A 86 -49.46 -13.14 4.84
C PHE A 86 -50.57 -13.78 5.67
N THR A 87 -50.18 -14.58 6.65
CA THR A 87 -51.10 -15.22 7.59
C THR A 87 -50.52 -15.26 9.01
N ASN A 88 -51.39 -15.31 10.02
CA ASN A 88 -50.97 -15.40 11.42
C ASN A 88 -50.67 -16.84 11.90
N LYS A 89 -50.93 -17.86 11.06
CA LYS A 89 -50.74 -19.27 11.39
C LYS A 89 -50.18 -20.05 10.20
N ASN A 90 -49.44 -21.11 10.48
CA ASN A 90 -48.95 -22.06 9.48
C ASN A 90 -49.99 -23.13 9.08
N THR A 91 -51.29 -22.83 9.17
CA THR A 91 -52.38 -23.75 8.84
C THR A 91 -53.60 -23.01 8.37
N TRP A 92 -54.36 -23.59 7.43
CA TRP A 92 -55.60 -23.01 6.93
C TRP A 92 -56.74 -22.95 7.96
N SER A 93 -56.65 -23.73 9.03
CA SER A 93 -57.70 -23.79 10.05
C SER A 93 -57.63 -22.61 11.01
N ASN A 94 -58.71 -21.82 11.10
CA ASN A 94 -58.85 -20.68 12.01
C ASN A 94 -57.72 -19.64 11.89
N GLN A 95 -57.16 -19.45 10.69
CA GLN A 95 -56.18 -18.40 10.43
C GLN A 95 -56.84 -17.07 10.08
N GLU A 96 -56.09 -16.00 10.27
CA GLU A 96 -56.32 -14.72 9.61
C GLU A 96 -55.28 -14.54 8.52
N GLN A 97 -55.70 -13.98 7.39
CA GLN A 97 -54.82 -13.80 6.24
C GLN A 97 -55.09 -12.47 5.55
N THR A 98 -54.13 -12.01 4.76
CA THR A 98 -54.34 -10.92 3.82
C THR A 98 -55.10 -11.39 2.58
N VAL A 99 -55.53 -10.44 1.75
CA VAL A 99 -55.77 -10.70 0.33
C VAL A 99 -54.48 -11.20 -0.36
N PRO A 100 -54.57 -11.87 -1.52
CA PRO A 100 -53.42 -12.07 -2.42
C PRO A 100 -52.65 -10.77 -2.66
N LEU A 101 -51.32 -10.83 -2.67
CA LEU A 101 -50.44 -9.66 -2.78
C LEU A 101 -49.44 -9.84 -3.92
N ALA A 102 -49.20 -8.72 -4.62
CA ALA A 102 -48.02 -8.48 -5.44
C ALA A 102 -47.08 -7.51 -4.71
N THR A 103 -45.78 -7.67 -4.91
CA THR A 103 -44.77 -6.69 -4.45
C THR A 103 -44.91 -5.39 -5.25
N GLN A 104 -44.38 -4.28 -4.69
CA GLN A 104 -44.34 -2.99 -5.38
C GLN A 104 -42.91 -2.43 -5.38
N ALA A 105 -42.39 -2.04 -6.55
CA ALA A 105 -41.08 -1.41 -6.66
C ALA A 105 -40.91 -0.23 -5.71
N GLY A 106 -39.71 -0.15 -5.10
CA GLY A 106 -39.37 0.92 -4.18
C GLY A 106 -40.16 0.90 -2.87
N LYS A 107 -40.91 -0.18 -2.58
CA LYS A 107 -41.64 -0.41 -1.33
C LYS A 107 -41.19 -1.73 -0.73
N ASN A 108 -41.04 -1.77 0.59
CA ASN A 108 -40.59 -2.96 1.30
C ASN A 108 -41.42 -3.27 2.55
N VAL A 109 -42.48 -2.50 2.86
CA VAL A 109 -43.34 -2.76 4.02
C VAL A 109 -44.80 -2.85 3.62
N TYR A 110 -45.47 -3.93 3.99
CA TYR A 110 -46.91 -4.03 3.91
C TYR A 110 -47.52 -3.73 5.28
N ARG A 111 -48.37 -2.70 5.38
CA ARG A 111 -49.06 -2.31 6.62
C ARG A 111 -50.51 -2.74 6.57
N LEU A 112 -50.94 -3.58 7.51
CA LEU A 112 -52.33 -3.98 7.66
C LEU A 112 -53.20 -2.79 8.11
N GLN A 113 -54.40 -2.68 7.57
CA GLN A 113 -55.32 -1.57 7.86
C GLN A 113 -56.68 -2.07 8.34
N GLU A 114 -57.42 -2.81 7.50
CA GLU A 114 -58.78 -3.24 7.79
C GLU A 114 -59.09 -4.61 7.18
N LYS A 115 -60.23 -5.22 7.55
CA LYS A 115 -60.72 -6.46 6.94
C LYS A 115 -61.74 -6.14 5.85
N ASN A 116 -61.64 -6.82 4.71
CA ASN A 116 -62.67 -6.78 3.68
C ASN A 116 -63.94 -7.53 4.12
N THR A 117 -64.97 -7.53 3.26
CA THR A 117 -66.25 -8.24 3.52
C THR A 117 -66.12 -9.76 3.65
N TYR A 118 -64.98 -10.33 3.24
CA TYR A 118 -64.65 -11.75 3.35
C TYR A 118 -63.78 -12.06 4.58
N GLY A 119 -63.52 -11.07 5.44
CA GLY A 119 -62.71 -11.23 6.65
C GLY A 119 -61.20 -11.28 6.42
N GLN A 120 -60.73 -10.99 5.20
CA GLN A 120 -59.30 -10.93 4.87
C GLN A 120 -58.75 -9.52 5.10
N TRP A 121 -57.53 -9.42 5.60
CA TRP A 121 -56.85 -8.16 5.81
C TRP A 121 -56.45 -7.50 4.48
N THR A 122 -56.73 -6.21 4.37
CA THR A 122 -56.23 -5.29 3.35
C THR A 122 -55.26 -4.30 3.99
N GLY A 123 -54.49 -3.61 3.15
CA GLY A 123 -53.39 -2.78 3.59
C GLY A 123 -52.68 -2.10 2.43
N THR A 124 -51.62 -1.36 2.77
CA THR A 124 -50.86 -0.55 1.81
C THR A 124 -49.38 -0.86 1.87
N TRP A 125 -48.74 -0.88 0.71
CA TRP A 125 -47.29 -0.92 0.58
C TRP A 125 -46.69 0.46 0.87
N ASN A 126 -45.67 0.47 1.71
CA ASN A 126 -44.88 1.62 2.12
C ASN A 126 -43.40 1.32 1.96
N TYR A 127 -42.60 2.38 1.96
CA TYR A 127 -41.16 2.29 2.06
C TYR A 127 -40.75 2.65 3.47
N ILE A 128 -39.97 1.80 4.11
CA ILE A 128 -39.10 2.21 5.21
C ILE A 128 -37.67 1.94 4.77
N SER A 129 -36.74 2.84 5.06
CA SER A 129 -35.34 2.41 5.07
C SER A 129 -35.24 1.27 6.08
N PRO A 130 -34.71 0.10 5.69
CA PRO A 130 -34.57 -1.02 6.62
C PRO A 130 -33.81 -0.53 7.86
N PRO A 131 -34.30 -0.79 9.08
CA PRO A 131 -33.54 -0.49 10.28
C PRO A 131 -32.27 -1.33 10.21
N THR A 132 -31.11 -0.67 10.16
CA THR A 132 -29.84 -1.34 10.41
C THR A 132 -29.98 -2.01 11.79
N PRO A 133 -29.74 -3.33 11.92
CA PRO A 133 -29.64 -3.93 13.25
C PRO A 133 -28.69 -3.08 14.08
N PRO A 134 -28.95 -2.79 15.37
CA PRO A 134 -27.94 -2.17 16.21
C PRO A 134 -26.73 -3.10 16.18
N VAL A 135 -25.71 -2.69 15.43
CA VAL A 135 -24.48 -3.45 15.29
C VAL A 135 -23.92 -3.51 16.71
N ALA A 136 -23.77 -4.71 17.27
CA ALA A 136 -23.24 -4.88 18.62
C ALA A 136 -21.89 -4.14 18.70
N PRO A 137 -21.59 -3.43 19.81
CA PRO A 137 -20.31 -2.77 19.96
C PRO A 137 -19.16 -3.75 19.73
N SER A 138 -18.25 -3.37 18.87
CA SER A 138 -17.17 -4.20 18.38
C SER A 138 -15.93 -3.35 18.10
N VAL A 139 -14.80 -4.01 18.23
CA VAL A 139 -13.50 -3.54 17.77
C VAL A 139 -12.87 -4.68 16.99
N SER A 140 -12.25 -4.37 15.86
CA SER A 140 -11.52 -5.34 15.07
C SER A 140 -10.30 -4.72 14.41
N ALA A 141 -9.41 -5.57 13.93
CA ALA A 141 -8.23 -5.18 13.17
C ALA A 141 -8.04 -6.12 11.97
N THR A 142 -7.13 -5.79 11.05
CA THR A 142 -6.60 -6.75 10.06
C THR A 142 -6.28 -8.07 10.75
N GLN A 143 -6.70 -9.19 10.17
CA GLN A 143 -6.56 -10.52 10.80
C GLN A 143 -5.08 -10.83 11.11
N SER A 144 -4.85 -11.54 12.22
CA SER A 144 -3.54 -12.07 12.61
C SER A 144 -2.91 -12.81 11.44
N GLN A 145 -1.68 -12.44 11.10
CA GLN A 145 -0.96 -12.99 9.97
C GLN A 145 0.54 -12.84 10.17
N THR A 146 1.30 -13.57 9.37
CA THR A 146 2.73 -13.32 9.21
C THR A 146 2.94 -12.08 8.32
N PHE A 147 3.98 -11.33 8.61
CA PHE A 147 4.40 -10.17 7.81
C PHE A 147 5.92 -10.14 7.70
N TYR A 148 6.47 -9.36 6.75
CA TYR A 148 7.89 -9.43 6.45
C TYR A 148 8.69 -8.21 6.89
N ASN A 149 8.22 -6.98 6.57
CA ASN A 149 8.89 -5.73 6.96
C ASN A 149 8.11 -5.04 8.08
N TYR A 150 7.09 -4.29 7.69
CA TYR A 150 6.05 -3.76 8.55
C TYR A 150 4.70 -4.20 8.01
N LEU A 151 3.66 -4.07 8.84
CA LEU A 151 2.28 -4.30 8.43
C LEU A 151 1.46 -3.09 8.82
N ASP A 152 0.75 -2.52 7.85
CA ASP A 152 -0.30 -1.56 8.15
C ASP A 152 -1.58 -2.32 8.51
N VAL A 153 -1.99 -2.15 9.76
CA VAL A 153 -3.17 -2.81 10.32
C VAL A 153 -4.29 -1.78 10.36
N THR A 154 -5.36 -2.03 9.60
CA THR A 154 -6.57 -1.21 9.68
C THR A 154 -7.33 -1.60 10.94
N LEU A 155 -7.72 -0.60 11.71
CA LEU A 155 -8.54 -0.73 12.91
C LEU A 155 -9.98 -0.36 12.56
N SER A 156 -10.93 -1.10 13.11
CA SER A 156 -12.35 -0.82 12.92
C SER A 156 -13.09 -0.83 14.24
N THR A 157 -14.09 0.03 14.37
CA THR A 157 -14.92 0.13 15.56
C THR A 157 -16.27 0.77 15.29
N ASN A 158 -17.29 0.31 16.00
CA ASN A 158 -18.59 0.98 16.11
C ASN A 158 -18.93 1.34 17.58
N CYS A 159 -17.91 1.43 18.45
CA CYS A 159 -18.05 1.83 19.85
C CYS A 159 -18.10 3.37 19.96
N PHE A 160 -18.52 3.88 21.13
CA PHE A 160 -18.56 5.33 21.38
C PHE A 160 -17.14 5.93 21.48
N ALA A 161 -16.20 5.18 22.06
CA ALA A 161 -14.78 5.52 22.09
C ALA A 161 -13.96 4.24 22.05
N SER A 162 -12.79 4.27 21.40
CA SER A 162 -11.95 3.09 21.23
C SER A 162 -10.47 3.41 21.43
N ARG A 163 -9.72 2.40 21.89
CA ARG A 163 -8.27 2.51 22.13
C ARG A 163 -7.54 1.25 21.74
N TYR A 164 -6.34 1.38 21.20
CA TYR A 164 -5.43 0.27 20.93
C TYR A 164 -4.14 0.40 21.74
N ARG A 165 -3.41 -0.69 21.92
CA ARG A 165 -2.01 -0.69 22.37
C ARG A 165 -1.21 -1.75 21.62
N ILE A 166 0.09 -1.49 21.48
CA ILE A 166 1.05 -2.43 20.91
C ILE A 166 1.94 -2.94 22.04
N GLY A 167 2.03 -4.26 22.20
CA GLY A 167 2.80 -4.92 23.25
C GLY A 167 2.40 -4.48 24.66
N THR A 168 3.35 -3.97 25.43
CA THR A 168 3.18 -3.44 26.79
C THR A 168 3.06 -1.91 26.85
N GLY A 169 2.97 -1.25 25.70
CA GLY A 169 2.85 0.21 25.61
C GLY A 169 1.55 0.78 26.18
N SER A 170 1.46 2.12 26.16
CA SER A 170 0.25 2.84 26.58
C SER A 170 -0.87 2.72 25.56
N TYR A 171 -2.12 2.83 26.02
CA TYR A 171 -3.29 2.87 25.15
C TYR A 171 -3.40 4.21 24.42
N VAL A 172 -3.62 4.16 23.11
CA VAL A 172 -3.83 5.30 22.20
C VAL A 172 -5.25 5.24 21.65
N ALA A 173 -5.92 6.39 21.50
CA ALA A 173 -7.26 6.44 20.93
C ALA A 173 -7.23 6.19 19.41
N PHE A 174 -8.30 5.61 18.86
CA PHE A 174 -8.46 5.45 17.41
C PHE A 174 -9.93 5.58 17.00
N GLU A 175 -10.14 5.95 15.73
CA GLU A 175 -11.42 6.03 15.03
C GLU A 175 -11.55 4.91 13.98
N ASP A 176 -12.77 4.69 13.48
CA ASP A 176 -13.01 3.65 12.49
C ASP A 176 -12.26 3.93 11.19
N GLY A 177 -11.47 2.96 10.71
CA GLY A 177 -10.65 3.09 9.51
C GLY A 177 -9.21 3.53 9.76
N ASP A 178 -8.85 3.91 10.99
CA ASP A 178 -7.47 4.27 11.34
C ASP A 178 -6.49 3.14 11.01
N MET A 179 -5.32 3.50 10.52
CA MET A 179 -4.24 2.56 10.21
C MET A 179 -3.11 2.69 11.23
N VAL A 180 -2.68 1.55 11.76
CA VAL A 180 -1.50 1.47 12.64
C VAL A 180 -0.42 0.63 11.98
N ARG A 181 0.76 1.22 11.82
CA ARG A 181 1.95 0.51 11.34
C ARG A 181 2.60 -0.27 12.48
N ILE A 182 2.80 -1.58 12.28
CA ILE A 182 3.50 -2.46 13.22
C ILE A 182 4.72 -3.10 12.54
N GLY A 183 5.71 -3.53 13.32
CA GLY A 183 6.80 -4.37 12.80
C GLY A 183 8.11 -3.67 12.43
N SER A 184 8.14 -2.33 12.38
CA SER A 184 9.34 -1.55 12.01
C SER A 184 10.55 -1.80 12.93
N ASN A 185 10.32 -2.02 14.23
CA ASN A 185 11.38 -2.28 15.23
C ASN A 185 11.38 -3.72 15.75
N VAL A 186 10.88 -4.66 14.95
CA VAL A 186 10.68 -6.06 15.36
C VAL A 186 11.63 -6.92 14.55
N SER A 187 12.41 -7.78 15.21
CA SER A 187 13.30 -8.74 14.56
C SER A 187 12.52 -9.90 13.93
N VAL A 188 13.08 -10.51 12.89
CA VAL A 188 12.53 -11.75 12.30
C VAL A 188 12.39 -12.84 13.37
N GLY A 189 11.29 -13.59 13.33
CA GLY A 189 10.95 -14.62 14.31
C GLY A 189 10.21 -14.10 15.56
N GLN A 190 10.11 -12.77 15.74
CA GLN A 190 9.37 -12.16 16.85
C GLN A 190 7.93 -11.80 16.46
N SER A 191 7.06 -11.70 17.47
CA SER A 191 5.65 -11.33 17.28
C SER A 191 5.30 -9.99 17.92
N VAL A 192 4.41 -9.25 17.25
CA VAL A 192 3.74 -8.07 17.79
C VAL A 192 2.34 -8.45 18.25
N VAL A 193 2.00 -8.09 19.48
CA VAL A 193 0.65 -8.24 20.02
C VAL A 193 -0.06 -6.89 20.00
N LEU A 194 -1.19 -6.82 19.32
CA LEU A 194 -2.06 -5.66 19.27
C LEU A 194 -3.32 -5.94 20.10
N THR A 195 -3.66 -5.06 21.04
CA THR A 195 -4.87 -5.17 21.86
C THR A 195 -5.77 -3.97 21.64
N LEU A 196 -7.05 -4.20 21.32
CA LEU A 196 -8.07 -3.17 21.10
C LEU A 196 -9.11 -3.25 22.22
N LYS A 197 -9.65 -2.09 22.61
CA LYS A 197 -10.75 -1.94 23.57
C LYS A 197 -11.75 -0.90 23.09
N GLY A 198 -13.03 -1.21 23.22
CA GLY A 198 -14.15 -0.31 22.91
C GLY A 198 -14.97 0.01 24.15
N TYR A 199 -15.43 1.26 24.25
CA TYR A 199 -16.15 1.80 25.41
C TYR A 199 -17.49 2.40 24.97
N ASN A 200 -18.48 2.38 25.87
CA ASN A 200 -19.74 3.09 25.68
C ASN A 200 -19.64 4.55 26.15
N SER A 201 -20.72 5.32 25.98
CA SER A 201 -20.80 6.74 26.37
C SER A 201 -20.67 7.00 27.88
N LEU A 202 -20.77 5.96 28.70
CA LEU A 202 -20.56 6.02 30.16
C LEU A 202 -19.11 5.66 30.55
N GLY A 203 -18.25 5.37 29.58
CA GLY A 203 -16.85 4.99 29.80
C GLY A 203 -16.65 3.54 30.24
N ALA A 204 -17.69 2.69 30.21
CA ALA A 204 -17.56 1.27 30.51
C ALA A 204 -17.05 0.50 29.28
N GLU A 205 -16.13 -0.44 29.48
CA GLU A 205 -15.63 -1.35 28.43
C GLU A 205 -16.75 -2.28 27.96
N VAL A 206 -16.98 -2.34 26.66
CA VAL A 206 -18.06 -3.12 26.03
C VAL A 206 -17.57 -4.05 24.91
N ALA A 207 -16.32 -3.90 24.47
CA ALA A 207 -15.70 -4.75 23.46
C ALA A 207 -14.17 -4.85 23.69
N SER A 208 -13.57 -6.00 23.39
CA SER A 208 -12.12 -6.22 23.44
C SER A 208 -11.69 -7.26 22.41
N ALA A 209 -10.53 -7.06 21.79
CA ALA A 209 -9.94 -8.00 20.84
C ALA A 209 -8.40 -7.97 20.93
N THR A 210 -7.77 -9.10 20.61
CA THR A 210 -6.31 -9.23 20.58
C THR A 210 -5.89 -9.94 19.29
N TYR A 211 -4.84 -9.40 18.65
CA TYR A 211 -4.26 -9.92 17.42
C TYR A 211 -2.76 -10.12 17.60
N THR A 212 -2.23 -11.16 16.96
CA THR A 212 -0.81 -11.48 17.00
C THR A 212 -0.28 -11.55 15.58
N TYR A 213 0.73 -10.75 15.29
CA TYR A 213 1.38 -10.70 13.98
C TYR A 213 2.82 -11.15 14.15
N THR A 214 3.30 -12.06 13.32
CA THR A 214 4.66 -12.61 13.44
C THR A 214 5.51 -12.16 12.28
N LYS A 215 6.68 -11.57 12.57
CA LYS A 215 7.63 -11.20 11.52
C LYS A 215 8.35 -12.46 11.05
N VAL A 216 8.29 -12.76 9.77
CA VAL A 216 8.97 -13.90 9.15
C VAL A 216 9.89 -13.40 8.05
N SER A 217 10.94 -14.15 7.74
CA SER A 217 11.70 -13.96 6.51
C SER A 217 10.96 -14.60 5.34
N LEU A 218 11.10 -14.06 4.13
CA LEU A 218 10.88 -14.85 2.93
C LEU A 218 12.07 -15.80 2.79
N ASP A 219 11.82 -17.11 2.70
CA ASP A 219 12.84 -18.15 2.65
C ASP A 219 13.86 -17.88 1.53
N GLY A 220 15.14 -17.74 1.89
CA GLY A 220 16.26 -17.84 0.94
C GLY A 220 17.46 -16.93 1.21
N ILE A 221 17.27 -15.71 1.73
CA ILE A 221 18.35 -14.74 1.97
C ILE A 221 18.13 -13.98 3.26
N THR A 222 19.15 -13.97 4.11
CA THR A 222 19.18 -13.20 5.35
C THR A 222 20.41 -12.31 5.35
N GLN A 223 20.46 -11.35 6.28
CA GLN A 223 21.70 -10.66 6.59
C GLN A 223 22.79 -11.71 6.87
N GLY A 224 23.99 -11.50 6.35
CA GLY A 224 25.07 -12.47 6.47
C GLY A 224 25.11 -13.52 5.36
N THR A 225 24.16 -13.53 4.41
CA THR A 225 24.24 -14.41 3.23
C THR A 225 25.43 -14.01 2.36
N GLN A 226 26.30 -14.98 2.08
CA GLN A 226 27.41 -14.82 1.16
C GLN A 226 26.95 -14.98 -0.29
N ILE A 227 27.11 -13.94 -1.10
CA ILE A 227 26.81 -13.93 -2.53
C ILE A 227 28.10 -14.09 -3.31
N PHE A 228 28.02 -14.81 -4.43
CA PHE A 228 29.12 -15.06 -5.35
C PHE A 228 28.74 -14.60 -6.76
N PHE A 229 29.74 -14.14 -7.51
CA PHE A 229 29.62 -13.74 -8.91
C PHE A 229 30.78 -14.31 -9.72
N ASP A 230 30.49 -14.92 -10.86
CA ASP A 230 31.49 -15.44 -11.79
C ASP A 230 31.93 -14.34 -12.76
N ASN A 231 33.07 -13.70 -12.48
CA ASN A 231 33.64 -12.65 -13.31
C ASN A 231 34.51 -13.19 -14.46
N SER A 232 34.53 -14.51 -14.69
CA SER A 232 35.45 -15.13 -15.66
C SER A 232 35.19 -14.70 -17.10
N GLU A 233 33.92 -14.47 -17.46
CA GLU A 233 33.50 -14.07 -18.81
C GLU A 233 33.33 -12.54 -18.95
N THR A 234 32.85 -11.86 -17.91
CA THR A 234 32.62 -10.41 -17.93
C THR A 234 33.90 -9.60 -17.86
N LYS A 235 34.91 -10.09 -17.12
CA LYS A 235 36.21 -9.42 -16.91
C LYS A 235 36.07 -7.95 -16.49
N TRP A 236 35.08 -7.64 -15.65
CA TRP A 236 34.94 -6.31 -15.08
C TRP A 236 36.06 -6.06 -14.07
N GLU A 237 36.60 -4.84 -14.04
CA GLU A 237 37.65 -4.45 -13.09
C GLU A 237 37.13 -4.46 -11.65
N HIS A 238 35.88 -4.01 -11.47
CA HIS A 238 35.14 -4.07 -10.23
C HIS A 238 33.78 -4.75 -10.47
N VAL A 239 33.23 -5.39 -9.44
CA VAL A 239 31.90 -5.98 -9.49
C VAL A 239 31.12 -5.47 -8.30
N TYR A 240 29.95 -4.91 -8.53
CA TYR A 240 29.05 -4.45 -7.49
C TYR A 240 27.73 -5.20 -7.56
N ILE A 241 27.06 -5.38 -6.42
CA ILE A 241 25.66 -5.79 -6.36
C ILE A 241 24.83 -4.64 -5.81
N SER A 242 23.68 -4.39 -6.42
CA SER A 242 22.69 -3.43 -5.95
C SER A 242 21.30 -4.05 -5.94
N SER A 243 20.47 -3.57 -5.02
CA SER A 243 19.06 -3.95 -4.94
C SER A 243 18.23 -2.99 -5.79
N TYR A 244 17.19 -3.49 -6.46
CA TYR A 244 16.47 -2.80 -7.53
C TYR A 244 14.96 -3.01 -7.38
N ASN A 245 14.21 -1.91 -7.47
CA ASN A 245 12.75 -1.94 -7.51
C ASN A 245 12.24 -1.57 -8.91
N GLY A 246 11.67 -2.56 -9.59
CA GLY A 246 11.26 -2.47 -10.99
C GLY A 246 10.07 -1.56 -11.30
N SER A 247 9.39 -0.99 -10.30
CA SER A 247 8.28 -0.07 -10.58
C SER A 247 8.76 1.29 -11.12
N TYR A 248 10.03 1.66 -10.91
CA TYR A 248 10.53 3.01 -11.21
C TYR A 248 11.99 3.10 -11.72
N HIS A 249 12.66 1.98 -12.04
CA HIS A 249 14.11 1.97 -12.31
C HIS A 249 14.96 2.56 -11.16
N VAL A 250 14.57 2.25 -9.93
CA VAL A 250 15.21 2.81 -8.72
C VAL A 250 16.07 1.75 -8.05
N TYR A 251 17.34 2.06 -7.85
CA TYR A 251 18.25 1.32 -6.96
C TYR A 251 17.86 1.61 -5.51
N ASN A 252 17.68 0.58 -4.68
CA ASN A 252 17.38 0.76 -3.26
C ASN A 252 18.60 0.31 -2.45
N GLY A 253 19.29 1.27 -1.85
CA GLY A 253 20.54 1.01 -1.12
C GLY A 253 21.80 1.21 -1.97
N ASP A 254 22.93 1.26 -1.28
CA ASP A 254 24.25 1.47 -1.88
C ASP A 254 24.70 0.25 -2.68
N PHE A 255 25.58 0.45 -3.66
CA PHE A 255 26.27 -0.63 -4.35
C PHE A 255 27.29 -1.31 -3.42
N ILE A 256 27.16 -2.61 -3.18
CA ILE A 256 28.16 -3.38 -2.42
C ILE A 256 29.20 -3.90 -3.41
N GLU A 257 30.46 -3.51 -3.24
CA GLU A 257 31.56 -4.10 -4.00
C GLU A 257 31.80 -5.56 -3.57
N LEU A 258 31.93 -6.45 -4.55
CA LEU A 258 32.38 -7.82 -4.35
C LEU A 258 33.90 -7.89 -4.54
N HIS A 259 34.54 -8.78 -3.79
CA HIS A 259 35.98 -8.98 -3.85
C HIS A 259 36.33 -10.41 -4.27
N PRO A 260 37.44 -10.62 -5.00
CA PRO A 260 37.83 -11.96 -5.43
C PRO A 260 38.11 -12.84 -4.20
N ILE A 261 37.65 -14.10 -4.24
CA ILE A 261 37.81 -15.06 -3.12
C ILE A 261 39.29 -15.41 -2.85
N SER A 262 40.17 -15.14 -3.82
CA SER A 262 41.62 -15.18 -3.71
C SER A 262 42.25 -14.27 -4.78
N PRO A 263 43.52 -13.84 -4.65
CA PRO A 263 44.12 -12.84 -5.54
C PRO A 263 44.05 -13.13 -7.06
N ASP A 264 43.97 -14.40 -7.44
CA ASP A 264 43.93 -14.86 -8.84
C ASP A 264 42.56 -15.45 -9.23
N SER A 265 41.53 -15.29 -8.39
CA SER A 265 40.21 -15.86 -8.65
C SER A 265 39.35 -14.95 -9.53
N ASP A 266 38.68 -15.55 -10.51
CA ASP A 266 37.59 -14.93 -11.23
C ASP A 266 36.25 -15.00 -10.46
N ILE A 267 36.20 -15.63 -9.27
CA ILE A 267 35.00 -15.68 -8.44
C ILE A 267 35.06 -14.58 -7.39
N TYR A 268 34.07 -13.71 -7.42
CA TYR A 268 33.94 -12.54 -6.57
C TYR A 268 32.86 -12.81 -5.53
N THR A 269 33.02 -12.27 -4.32
CA THR A 269 32.06 -12.49 -3.23
C THR A 269 31.87 -11.26 -2.36
N CYS A 270 30.68 -11.15 -1.77
CA CYS A 270 30.38 -10.23 -0.68
C CYS A 270 29.46 -10.92 0.33
N ILE A 271 29.31 -10.32 1.51
CA ILE A 271 28.30 -10.69 2.49
C ILE A 271 27.22 -9.61 2.48
N LEU A 272 25.95 -9.99 2.33
CA LEU A 272 24.85 -9.04 2.31
C LEU A 272 24.63 -8.43 3.71
N SER A 273 24.60 -7.09 3.76
CA SER A 273 24.19 -6.32 4.92
C SER A 273 22.66 -6.33 5.08
N ASP A 274 22.16 -5.81 6.19
CA ASP A 274 20.73 -5.64 6.48
C ASP A 274 19.99 -4.77 5.45
N GLN A 275 20.67 -3.78 4.86
CA GLN A 275 20.12 -2.90 3.82
C GLN A 275 19.67 -3.62 2.54
N PHE A 276 20.18 -4.83 2.29
CA PHE A 276 19.86 -5.63 1.09
C PHE A 276 18.74 -6.66 1.31
N VAL A 277 18.21 -6.76 2.54
CA VAL A 277 17.30 -7.82 2.94
C VAL A 277 15.89 -7.26 3.07
N GLU A 278 15.32 -6.75 1.97
CA GLU A 278 13.89 -6.44 1.90
C GLU A 278 13.19 -7.13 0.72
N THR A 279 11.89 -7.32 0.89
CA THR A 279 11.10 -8.34 0.19
C THR A 279 10.60 -7.98 -1.20
N TRP A 280 11.03 -6.84 -1.75
CA TRP A 280 10.61 -6.35 -3.08
C TRP A 280 11.79 -6.06 -4.00
N TYR A 281 13.02 -6.35 -3.56
CA TYR A 281 14.19 -6.08 -4.37
C TYR A 281 14.48 -7.25 -5.29
N SER A 282 14.46 -6.96 -6.58
CA SER A 282 15.33 -7.66 -7.51
C SER A 282 16.75 -7.16 -7.30
N TYR A 283 17.73 -7.83 -7.85
CA TYR A 283 19.13 -7.49 -7.74
C TYR A 283 19.70 -7.36 -9.14
N LEU A 284 20.76 -6.58 -9.24
CA LEU A 284 21.60 -6.52 -10.42
C LEU A 284 23.05 -6.44 -9.99
N PHE A 285 23.92 -6.84 -10.90
CA PHE A 285 25.34 -6.64 -10.81
C PHE A 285 25.76 -5.52 -11.76
N SER A 286 26.69 -4.68 -11.35
CA SER A 286 27.23 -3.58 -12.17
C SER A 286 28.75 -3.59 -12.16
N SER A 287 29.37 -3.08 -13.24
CA SER A 287 30.80 -2.83 -13.30
C SER A 287 31.24 -1.55 -12.60
N GLU A 288 30.29 -0.66 -12.29
CA GLU A 288 30.52 0.63 -11.64
C GLU A 288 29.61 0.75 -10.40
N PRO A 289 29.94 1.59 -9.41
CA PRO A 289 29.13 1.80 -8.20
C PRO A 289 27.88 2.65 -8.44
N ASP A 290 27.40 2.74 -9.68
CA ASP A 290 26.25 3.52 -10.13
C ASP A 290 25.64 2.94 -11.43
N ALA A 291 24.65 3.63 -11.97
CA ALA A 291 23.90 3.26 -13.17
C ALA A 291 24.68 3.47 -14.49
N THR A 292 25.91 3.99 -14.46
CA THR A 292 26.71 4.25 -15.66
C THR A 292 27.49 3.03 -16.15
N GLY A 293 27.61 2.01 -15.30
CA GLY A 293 28.30 0.77 -15.59
C GLY A 293 27.58 -0.15 -16.59
N VAL A 294 28.27 -1.21 -16.99
CA VAL A 294 27.62 -2.33 -17.68
C VAL A 294 26.90 -3.17 -16.64
N GLU A 295 25.60 -3.39 -16.84
CA GLU A 295 24.76 -4.05 -15.85
C GLU A 295 24.32 -5.46 -16.26
N SER A 296 24.07 -6.31 -15.26
CA SER A 296 23.32 -7.52 -15.46
C SER A 296 21.83 -7.24 -15.63
N SER A 297 21.10 -8.17 -16.24
CA SER A 297 19.65 -8.13 -16.18
C SER A 297 19.18 -8.20 -14.73
N VAL A 298 18.22 -7.35 -14.38
CA VAL A 298 17.51 -7.39 -13.10
C VAL A 298 16.99 -8.81 -12.85
N THR A 299 17.35 -9.38 -11.71
CA THR A 299 17.07 -10.77 -11.36
C THR A 299 16.72 -10.91 -9.89
N SER A 300 15.79 -11.79 -9.54
CA SER A 300 15.59 -12.17 -8.14
C SER A 300 16.54 -13.31 -7.80
N ILE A 301 17.14 -13.27 -6.62
CA ILE A 301 17.96 -14.39 -6.17
C ILE A 301 17.05 -15.60 -5.97
N GLU A 302 17.37 -16.70 -6.64
CA GLU A 302 16.58 -17.91 -6.59
C GLU A 302 16.73 -18.61 -5.23
N ASN A 303 15.64 -19.18 -4.72
CA ASN A 303 15.64 -19.81 -3.40
C ASN A 303 16.73 -20.90 -3.27
N GLY A 304 17.53 -20.81 -2.19
CA GLY A 304 18.62 -21.74 -1.89
C GLY A 304 19.83 -21.59 -2.81
N LYS A 305 19.93 -20.48 -3.56
CA LYS A 305 21.05 -20.17 -4.43
C LYS A 305 21.74 -18.88 -3.99
N ASN A 306 23.01 -18.75 -4.33
CA ASN A 306 23.85 -17.63 -3.92
C ASN A 306 24.98 -17.31 -4.91
N PHE A 307 25.06 -18.02 -6.05
CA PHE A 307 26.13 -17.85 -7.02
C PHE A 307 25.56 -17.47 -8.39
N PHE A 308 25.85 -16.26 -8.86
CA PHE A 308 25.41 -15.76 -10.16
C PHE A 308 26.47 -16.01 -11.23
N VAL A 309 26.07 -16.67 -12.32
CA VAL A 309 26.92 -16.99 -13.47
C VAL A 309 26.41 -16.23 -14.70
N PRO A 310 27.16 -15.24 -15.21
CA PRO A 310 26.84 -14.53 -16.45
C PRO A 310 26.76 -15.44 -17.68
N LEU A 311 25.85 -15.12 -18.60
CA LEU A 311 25.69 -15.77 -19.90
C LEU A 311 26.05 -14.77 -21.02
N ILE A 312 27.18 -14.99 -21.70
CA ILE A 312 27.60 -14.22 -22.88
C ILE A 312 27.32 -15.05 -24.16
N PRO A 313 26.82 -14.43 -25.26
CA PRO A 313 26.71 -12.99 -25.49
C PRO A 313 25.38 -12.38 -25.04
N THR A 314 25.49 -11.16 -24.52
CA THR A 314 24.42 -10.21 -24.16
C THR A 314 23.19 -10.31 -25.05
N GLN A 315 22.01 -10.17 -24.47
CA GLN A 315 20.80 -9.96 -25.27
C GLN A 315 20.87 -8.64 -26.04
N SER A 316 20.02 -8.50 -27.06
CA SER A 316 19.88 -7.28 -27.88
C SER A 316 19.54 -6.01 -27.09
N SER A 317 19.24 -6.13 -25.79
CA SER A 317 18.87 -5.07 -24.86
C SER A 317 20.06 -4.40 -24.13
N GLY A 318 21.30 -4.85 -24.33
CA GLY A 318 22.50 -4.21 -23.74
C GLY A 318 22.88 -4.67 -22.32
N TYR A 319 22.08 -5.55 -21.68
CA TYR A 319 22.34 -6.10 -20.35
C TYR A 319 22.99 -7.50 -20.40
N VAL A 320 23.77 -7.83 -19.37
CA VAL A 320 24.36 -9.17 -19.15
C VAL A 320 23.34 -10.09 -18.50
N ALA A 321 22.83 -11.08 -19.24
CA ALA A 321 21.98 -12.11 -18.65
C ALA A 321 22.83 -13.05 -17.76
N GLY A 322 22.20 -13.80 -16.85
CA GLY A 322 22.88 -14.82 -16.08
C GLY A 322 21.93 -15.79 -15.41
N THR A 323 22.50 -16.77 -14.71
CA THR A 323 21.74 -17.81 -14.00
C THR A 323 22.24 -17.96 -12.58
N TRP A 324 21.32 -18.22 -11.66
CA TRP A 324 21.68 -18.54 -10.28
C TRP A 324 22.01 -20.02 -10.13
N SER A 325 23.04 -20.31 -9.34
CA SER A 325 23.45 -21.63 -8.88
C SER A 325 23.79 -21.57 -7.39
N TYR A 326 24.04 -22.72 -6.78
CA TYR A 326 24.50 -22.80 -5.40
C TYR A 326 26.01 -22.98 -5.38
N MET A 327 26.67 -22.22 -4.51
CA MET A 327 28.06 -22.40 -4.14
C MET A 327 28.15 -22.49 -2.62
N GLU A 328 28.90 -23.48 -2.13
CA GLU A 328 29.14 -23.64 -0.70
C GLU A 328 29.81 -22.39 -0.14
N PRO A 329 29.28 -21.78 0.94
CA PRO A 329 29.91 -20.65 1.60
C PRO A 329 31.35 -20.97 2.02
N LEU A 330 32.21 -19.96 1.94
CA LEU A 330 33.59 -20.05 2.39
C LEU A 330 33.60 -19.91 3.92
N GLU A 331 33.92 -20.99 4.63
CA GLU A 331 34.02 -20.99 6.10
C GLU A 331 35.47 -20.84 6.59
N PRO A 332 35.80 -19.88 7.48
CA PRO A 332 35.12 -18.61 7.73
C PRO A 332 35.69 -17.51 6.82
N TYR A 333 34.87 -16.98 5.90
CA TYR A 333 35.22 -15.80 5.13
C TYR A 333 34.89 -14.55 5.93
N SER A 334 35.93 -13.92 6.49
CA SER A 334 35.81 -12.66 7.19
C SER A 334 35.58 -11.51 6.21
N SER A 335 34.65 -10.61 6.54
CA SER A 335 34.35 -9.46 5.71
C SER A 335 34.09 -8.24 6.58
N VAL A 336 34.41 -7.08 6.04
CA VAL A 336 34.03 -5.77 6.59
C VAL A 336 33.45 -4.92 5.48
N TYR A 337 32.54 -4.04 5.85
CA TYR A 337 31.78 -3.21 4.92
C TYR A 337 31.74 -1.77 5.42
N SER A 338 31.69 -0.83 4.49
CA SER A 338 31.21 0.53 4.67
C SER A 338 30.22 0.90 3.56
N THR A 339 29.29 1.82 3.85
CA THR A 339 28.53 2.59 2.83
C THR A 339 29.42 2.90 1.62
N ALA A 340 28.91 2.76 0.39
CA ALA A 340 29.72 2.95 -0.81
C ALA A 340 30.30 4.38 -0.89
N SER A 341 31.42 4.53 -1.59
CA SER A 341 31.98 5.85 -1.89
C SER A 341 30.93 6.72 -2.58
N ASP A 342 30.77 7.96 -2.13
CA ASP A 342 29.66 8.81 -2.55
C ASP A 342 29.99 10.30 -2.36
N THR A 343 29.18 11.18 -2.93
CA THR A 343 29.20 12.61 -2.63
C THR A 343 28.06 13.02 -1.71
N PHE A 344 28.20 14.14 -1.00
CA PHE A 344 27.16 14.62 -0.10
C PHE A 344 27.19 16.14 0.05
N ALA A 345 26.05 16.74 0.42
CA ALA A 345 25.94 18.20 0.48
C ALA A 345 26.40 18.79 1.82
N VAL A 346 25.91 18.25 2.94
CA VAL A 346 26.18 18.79 4.29
C VAL A 346 26.98 17.80 5.13
N SER A 347 26.40 16.62 5.38
CA SER A 347 27.00 15.54 6.15
C SER A 347 26.50 14.20 5.63
N LYS A 348 27.31 13.14 5.76
CA LYS A 348 26.92 11.77 5.40
C LYS A 348 27.05 10.88 6.63
N THR A 349 26.00 10.12 6.91
CA THR A 349 26.06 8.99 7.84
C THR A 349 26.69 7.81 7.13
N ILE A 350 27.77 7.30 7.68
CA ILE A 350 28.47 6.11 7.22
C ILE A 350 28.03 4.95 8.11
N GLU A 351 27.55 3.91 7.48
CA GLU A 351 27.25 2.62 8.12
C GLU A 351 28.41 1.67 7.84
N ILE A 352 28.86 0.96 8.88
CA ILE A 352 29.91 -0.04 8.78
C ILE A 352 29.49 -1.33 9.46
N ASN A 353 29.95 -2.45 8.92
CA ASN A 353 29.67 -3.78 9.46
C ASN A 353 30.93 -4.65 9.46
N GLU A 354 30.98 -5.60 10.39
CA GLU A 354 31.92 -6.72 10.39
C GLU A 354 31.16 -8.05 10.45
N PHE A 355 31.70 -9.03 9.74
CA PHE A 355 31.23 -10.40 9.75
C PHE A 355 32.41 -11.33 9.91
N TYR A 356 32.28 -12.28 10.85
CA TYR A 356 33.25 -13.34 11.09
C TYR A 356 34.67 -12.82 11.34
N CYS A 357 34.83 -11.68 12.03
CA CYS A 357 36.13 -11.14 12.44
C CYS A 357 36.37 -11.45 13.94
N PRO A 358 36.94 -12.60 14.31
CA PRO A 358 36.97 -13.04 15.71
C PRO A 358 37.88 -12.16 16.60
N GLY A 359 38.87 -11.48 16.01
CA GLY A 359 39.68 -10.46 16.67
C GLY A 359 39.02 -9.08 16.78
N GLY A 360 37.77 -8.95 16.30
CA GLY A 360 37.03 -7.70 16.20
C GLY A 360 37.37 -6.89 14.95
N ALA A 361 36.80 -5.69 14.87
CA ALA A 361 37.02 -4.76 13.78
C ALA A 361 37.24 -3.32 14.28
N CYS A 362 37.86 -2.49 13.44
CA CYS A 362 38.00 -1.06 13.67
C CYS A 362 37.82 -0.27 12.39
N TYR A 363 37.62 1.04 12.51
CA TYR A 363 37.66 1.95 11.38
C TYR A 363 38.57 3.16 11.66
N THR A 364 39.06 3.78 10.60
CA THR A 364 39.76 5.07 10.63
C THR A 364 39.12 6.04 9.65
N VAL A 365 39.20 7.33 9.93
CA VAL A 365 38.81 8.40 9.00
C VAL A 365 40.05 9.24 8.70
N ASN A 366 40.42 9.36 7.43
CA ASN A 366 41.60 10.08 6.95
C ASN A 366 42.91 9.64 7.65
N GLY A 367 43.03 8.35 7.98
CA GLY A 367 44.20 7.79 8.69
C GLY A 367 44.34 8.25 10.14
N GLY A 368 43.26 8.76 10.74
CA GLY A 368 43.21 9.15 12.15
C GLY A 368 43.25 7.97 13.13
N GLU A 369 42.87 8.23 14.38
CA GLU A 369 42.81 7.21 15.42
C GLU A 369 41.81 6.10 15.07
N ALA A 370 42.22 4.85 15.27
CA ALA A 370 41.38 3.69 15.02
C ALA A 370 40.31 3.55 16.11
N VAL A 371 39.05 3.41 15.68
CA VAL A 371 37.90 3.25 16.57
C VAL A 371 37.38 1.82 16.42
N SER A 372 37.40 1.05 17.51
CA SER A 372 36.91 -0.34 17.51
C SER A 372 35.38 -0.41 17.53
N PHE A 373 34.82 -1.43 16.86
CA PHE A 373 33.40 -1.74 16.88
C PHE A 373 33.16 -3.26 16.79
N SER A 374 31.92 -3.70 16.99
CA SER A 374 31.50 -5.11 16.88
C SER A 374 30.13 -5.19 16.24
N GLY A 375 29.95 -6.13 15.30
CA GLY A 375 28.76 -6.21 14.45
C GLY A 375 28.63 -4.97 13.56
N ALA A 376 27.74 -4.06 13.93
CA ALA A 376 27.40 -2.86 13.17
C ALA A 376 27.76 -1.59 13.94
N ALA A 377 28.17 -0.54 13.21
CA ALA A 377 28.32 0.80 13.76
C ALA A 377 27.96 1.87 12.73
N THR A 378 27.62 3.06 13.22
CA THR A 378 27.36 4.23 12.39
C THR A 378 28.10 5.45 12.93
N PHE A 379 28.55 6.31 12.03
CA PHE A 379 29.16 7.59 12.38
C PHE A 379 28.93 8.61 11.26
N THR A 380 29.23 9.88 11.51
CA THR A 380 28.99 10.95 10.54
C THR A 380 30.29 11.59 10.10
N VAL A 381 30.41 11.86 8.81
CA VAL A 381 31.46 12.70 8.21
C VAL A 381 30.85 13.99 7.65
N GLY A 382 31.67 15.04 7.51
CA GLY A 382 31.19 16.35 7.04
C GLY A 382 30.74 17.27 8.18
N GLY A 383 29.59 17.93 7.97
CA GLY A 383 29.04 18.97 8.84
C GLY A 383 29.07 20.35 8.18
N GLU A 384 28.31 21.31 8.71
CA GLU A 384 28.15 22.66 8.15
C GLU A 384 29.51 23.36 7.92
N ASP A 385 30.44 23.19 8.86
CA ASP A 385 31.77 23.83 8.84
C ASP A 385 32.76 23.20 7.85
N ALA A 386 32.49 21.99 7.33
CA ALA A 386 33.37 21.35 6.38
C ALA A 386 33.34 22.07 5.02
N ALA A 387 34.50 22.33 4.43
CA ALA A 387 34.57 22.98 3.12
C ALA A 387 34.05 22.07 2.00
N VAL A 388 33.38 22.65 0.99
CA VAL A 388 33.12 21.96 -0.28
C VAL A 388 34.44 21.54 -0.92
N GLY A 389 34.48 20.33 -1.46
CA GLY A 389 35.68 19.64 -1.97
C GLY A 389 36.43 18.83 -0.91
N THR A 390 36.02 18.86 0.37
CA THR A 390 36.65 18.03 1.41
C THR A 390 36.34 16.55 1.18
N THR A 391 37.38 15.72 1.18
CA THR A 391 37.28 14.26 1.05
C THR A 391 37.49 13.57 2.40
N TYR A 392 36.74 12.50 2.64
CA TYR A 392 36.84 11.64 3.81
C TYR A 392 37.09 10.21 3.36
N THR A 393 38.29 9.70 3.59
CA THR A 393 38.63 8.30 3.33
C THR A 393 38.38 7.50 4.60
N VAL A 394 37.42 6.58 4.54
CA VAL A 394 37.12 5.62 5.61
C VAL A 394 37.79 4.31 5.27
N VAL A 395 38.53 3.76 6.22
CA VAL A 395 39.11 2.42 6.12
C VAL A 395 38.56 1.58 7.25
N VAL A 396 37.85 0.49 6.91
CA VAL A 396 37.35 -0.50 7.87
C VAL A 396 38.25 -1.73 7.80
N THR A 397 38.70 -2.20 8.96
CA THR A 397 39.65 -3.31 9.08
C THR A 397 39.10 -4.38 10.03
N GLY A 398 39.09 -5.62 9.59
CA GLY A 398 38.72 -6.80 10.38
C GLY A 398 39.94 -7.64 10.76
N TYR A 399 39.95 -8.17 11.98
CA TYR A 399 41.09 -8.91 12.53
C TYR A 399 40.74 -10.35 12.96
N ASN A 400 41.74 -11.23 12.94
CA ASN A 400 41.66 -12.54 13.59
C ASN A 400 42.09 -12.48 15.07
N ASP A 401 41.95 -13.58 15.79
CA ASP A 401 42.33 -13.69 17.23
C ASP A 401 43.81 -13.38 17.51
N LEU A 402 44.68 -13.40 16.49
CA LEU A 402 46.10 -13.07 16.59
C LEU A 402 46.39 -11.58 16.31
N GLY A 403 45.37 -10.80 15.96
CA GLY A 403 45.49 -9.38 15.60
C GLY A 403 45.98 -9.15 14.16
N GLU A 404 45.94 -10.17 13.29
CA GLU A 404 46.28 -10.04 11.88
C GLU A 404 45.08 -9.53 11.08
N VAL A 405 45.32 -8.68 10.08
CA VAL A 405 44.27 -8.16 9.19
C VAL A 405 43.79 -9.29 8.27
N ILE A 406 42.48 -9.54 8.29
CA ILE A 406 41.84 -10.59 7.49
C ILE A 406 40.72 -10.07 6.58
N ALA A 407 40.28 -8.83 6.78
CA ALA A 407 39.31 -8.15 5.94
C ALA A 407 39.61 -6.65 5.91
N LEU A 408 39.38 -6.00 4.76
CA LEU A 408 39.62 -4.58 4.56
C LEU A 408 38.58 -4.02 3.60
N SER A 409 38.03 -2.86 3.93
CA SER A 409 37.18 -2.06 3.04
C SER A 409 37.66 -0.61 3.08
N THR A 410 37.66 0.06 1.93
CA THR A 410 38.05 1.47 1.82
C THR A 410 37.02 2.20 0.98
N ALA A 411 36.45 3.27 1.54
CA ALA A 411 35.51 4.14 0.83
C ALA A 411 35.93 5.60 0.97
N THR A 412 35.61 6.40 -0.05
CA THR A 412 35.90 7.84 -0.06
C THR A 412 34.62 8.63 -0.27
N TYR A 413 34.39 9.60 0.61
CA TYR A 413 33.21 10.47 0.56
C TYR A 413 33.62 11.91 0.32
N THR A 414 33.01 12.58 -0.66
CA THR A 414 33.38 13.96 -1.02
C THR A 414 32.23 14.93 -0.79
N LYS A 415 32.48 16.01 -0.03
CA LYS A 415 31.48 17.05 0.17
C LYS A 415 31.38 17.93 -1.07
N THR A 416 30.28 17.85 -1.81
CA THR A 416 30.03 18.65 -3.05
C THR A 416 29.18 19.89 -2.80
N GLY A 417 28.45 19.94 -1.68
CA GLY A 417 27.54 21.04 -1.36
C GLY A 417 26.15 20.87 -1.99
N MET A 418 25.27 21.84 -1.75
CA MET A 418 23.91 21.83 -2.32
C MET A 418 23.95 22.14 -3.81
N THR A 419 23.31 21.30 -4.61
CA THR A 419 23.00 21.59 -6.01
C THR A 419 21.94 22.67 -6.05
N THR A 420 22.17 23.73 -6.82
CA THR A 420 21.27 24.88 -6.92
C THR A 420 20.73 25.01 -8.34
N ILE A 421 19.41 25.03 -8.46
CA ILE A 421 18.71 25.33 -9.70
C ILE A 421 18.17 26.73 -9.61
N ASN A 422 18.52 27.55 -10.58
CA ASN A 422 17.88 28.83 -10.82
C ASN A 422 17.10 28.74 -12.13
N ALA A 423 15.87 29.21 -12.13
CA ALA A 423 15.04 29.29 -13.32
C ALA A 423 14.44 30.69 -13.44
N ASN A 424 14.13 31.12 -14.65
CA ASN A 424 13.41 32.37 -14.85
C ASN A 424 12.41 32.26 -16.00
N ILE A 425 11.32 32.99 -15.91
CA ILE A 425 10.25 33.03 -16.93
C ILE A 425 9.76 34.47 -17.09
N ASP A 426 9.34 34.83 -18.31
CA ASP A 426 8.77 36.15 -18.59
C ASP A 426 7.49 36.35 -17.77
N ALA A 427 7.47 37.39 -16.93
CA ALA A 427 6.36 37.69 -16.04
C ALA A 427 5.10 38.13 -16.79
N ALA A 428 5.22 38.58 -18.05
CA ALA A 428 4.07 38.86 -18.90
C ALA A 428 3.42 37.59 -19.46
N CYS A 429 4.14 36.48 -19.50
CA CYS A 429 3.67 35.21 -20.06
C CYS A 429 3.14 34.25 -18.98
N TYR A 430 3.70 34.29 -17.77
CA TYR A 430 3.29 33.41 -16.67
C TYR A 430 3.63 34.01 -15.29
N ASP A 431 2.64 34.02 -14.39
CA ASP A 431 2.75 34.57 -13.02
C ASP A 431 2.46 33.54 -11.91
N GLY A 432 2.25 32.27 -12.27
CA GLY A 432 1.97 31.18 -11.33
C GLY A 432 3.22 30.55 -10.71
N SER A 433 3.01 29.55 -9.86
CA SER A 433 4.07 28.73 -9.28
C SER A 433 4.81 27.92 -10.34
N VAL A 434 6.10 27.65 -10.09
CA VAL A 434 6.92 26.75 -10.89
C VAL A 434 7.37 25.60 -10.00
N TYR A 435 7.21 24.38 -10.49
CA TYR A 435 7.70 23.17 -9.86
C TYR A 435 8.88 22.63 -10.65
N VAL A 436 9.83 22.01 -9.96
CA VAL A 436 10.87 21.20 -10.57
C VAL A 436 10.60 19.74 -10.24
N LEU A 437 10.50 18.92 -11.27
CA LEU A 437 10.51 17.47 -11.16
C LEU A 437 11.96 17.00 -11.24
N LEU A 438 12.39 16.26 -10.23
CA LEU A 438 13.73 15.67 -10.16
C LEU A 438 13.63 14.16 -10.39
N PHE A 439 14.52 13.63 -11.22
CA PHE A 439 14.60 12.20 -11.52
C PHE A 439 15.98 11.84 -12.04
N ASP A 440 16.31 10.54 -12.03
CA ASP A 440 17.61 10.05 -12.49
C ASP A 440 18.80 10.69 -11.72
N GLY A 441 20.03 10.36 -12.10
CA GLY A 441 21.23 10.77 -11.34
C GLY A 441 21.24 10.11 -9.97
N ASP A 442 21.26 10.90 -8.90
CA ASP A 442 21.29 10.40 -7.51
C ASP A 442 19.87 10.25 -6.91
N ARG A 443 18.82 10.40 -7.74
CA ARG A 443 17.42 10.42 -7.26
C ARG A 443 16.76 9.06 -7.27
N PHE A 444 16.30 8.66 -6.09
CA PHE A 444 15.55 7.41 -5.86
C PHE A 444 14.04 7.54 -6.08
N THR A 445 13.51 8.74 -6.24
CA THR A 445 12.06 9.00 -6.36
C THR A 445 11.82 10.14 -7.34
N LEU A 446 10.72 10.04 -8.08
CA LEU A 446 10.19 11.09 -8.94
C LEU A 446 9.26 11.97 -8.10
N ASP A 447 9.74 13.15 -7.75
CA ASP A 447 8.99 14.08 -6.90
C ASP A 447 9.00 15.49 -7.50
N PHE A 448 7.84 16.14 -7.43
CA PHE A 448 7.69 17.56 -7.74
C PHE A 448 8.02 18.40 -6.51
N TYR A 449 8.82 19.44 -6.73
CA TYR A 449 9.17 20.40 -5.69
C TYR A 449 8.78 21.80 -6.15
N GLU A 450 7.92 22.47 -5.39
CA GLU A 450 7.60 23.87 -5.64
C GLU A 450 8.87 24.71 -5.45
N MET A 451 9.23 25.48 -6.47
CA MET A 451 10.39 26.35 -6.42
C MET A 451 10.03 27.66 -5.71
N THR A 452 10.99 28.21 -4.96
CA THR A 452 10.78 29.49 -4.28
C THR A 452 10.89 30.63 -5.28
N GLN A 453 9.80 31.36 -5.49
CA GLN A 453 9.81 32.58 -6.29
C GLN A 453 10.57 33.70 -5.56
N THR A 454 11.46 34.35 -6.28
CA THR A 454 12.14 35.58 -5.89
C THR A 454 11.82 36.67 -6.91
N VAL A 455 11.60 37.90 -6.43
CA VAL A 455 11.23 39.03 -7.30
C VAL A 455 12.50 39.55 -7.98
N GLY A 456 12.50 39.56 -9.31
CA GLY A 456 13.59 40.13 -10.11
C GLY A 456 13.71 41.65 -9.96
N PRO A 457 14.91 42.23 -10.14
CA PRO A 457 15.15 43.66 -9.92
C PRO A 457 14.41 44.61 -10.89
N ASP A 458 13.89 44.08 -12.00
CA ASP A 458 13.29 44.84 -13.10
C ASP A 458 11.82 44.47 -13.39
N PHE A 459 11.21 43.57 -12.62
CA PHE A 459 9.83 43.07 -12.76
C PHE A 459 9.46 42.51 -14.14
N THR A 460 10.44 42.27 -15.03
CA THR A 460 10.19 41.70 -16.36
C THR A 460 10.21 40.17 -16.35
N LYS A 461 10.93 39.58 -15.40
CA LYS A 461 11.04 38.13 -15.20
C LYS A 461 10.72 37.74 -13.77
N ASN A 462 10.06 36.61 -13.62
CA ASN A 462 9.95 35.90 -12.36
C ASN A 462 11.15 34.96 -12.23
N TYR A 463 11.85 35.00 -11.08
CA TYR A 463 12.99 34.14 -10.80
C TYR A 463 12.60 33.09 -9.77
N PHE A 464 13.07 31.87 -9.96
CA PHE A 464 12.77 30.74 -9.10
C PHE A 464 14.07 30.07 -8.70
N THR A 465 14.16 29.67 -7.44
CA THR A 465 15.31 28.93 -6.93
C THR A 465 14.87 27.69 -6.17
N PHE A 466 15.64 26.63 -6.32
CA PHE A 466 15.49 25.39 -5.58
C PHE A 466 16.86 24.80 -5.31
N GLN A 467 17.06 24.26 -4.11
CA GLN A 467 18.30 23.62 -3.71
C GLN A 467 18.05 22.19 -3.29
N PHE A 468 18.96 21.31 -3.66
CA PHE A 468 18.88 19.91 -3.31
C PHE A 468 20.23 19.21 -3.19
N GLU A 469 20.25 18.00 -2.62
CA GLU A 469 21.45 17.18 -2.51
C GLU A 469 21.59 16.20 -3.69
N GLY A 470 22.81 16.05 -4.20
CA GLY A 470 23.12 15.12 -5.30
C GLY A 470 22.90 15.69 -6.70
N ALA A 471 23.07 14.85 -7.71
CA ALA A 471 22.78 15.11 -9.11
C ALA A 471 21.35 14.69 -9.46
N ALA A 472 20.75 15.37 -10.43
CA ALA A 472 19.43 15.00 -10.96
C ALA A 472 19.23 15.53 -12.38
N ARG A 473 18.44 14.81 -13.18
CA ARG A 473 17.76 15.41 -14.33
C ARG A 473 16.57 16.24 -13.86
N VAL A 474 16.25 17.26 -14.64
CA VAL A 474 15.24 18.26 -14.27
C VAL A 474 14.22 18.48 -15.37
N ILE A 475 12.94 18.53 -14.99
CA ILE A 475 11.83 19.06 -15.80
C ILE A 475 11.13 20.15 -15.00
N PHE A 476 10.72 21.24 -15.66
CA PHE A 476 10.04 22.37 -15.02
C PHE A 476 8.57 22.38 -15.41
N THR A 477 7.68 22.46 -14.44
CA THR A 477 6.23 22.39 -14.66
C THR A 477 5.47 23.48 -13.93
N THR A 478 4.23 23.72 -14.35
CA THR A 478 3.31 24.68 -13.71
C THR A 478 2.61 24.14 -12.47
N THR A 479 2.51 22.82 -12.32
CA THR A 479 1.86 22.12 -11.21
C THR A 479 2.65 20.86 -10.83
N ASP A 480 2.30 20.26 -9.69
CA ASP A 480 2.84 19.00 -9.16
C ASP A 480 2.08 17.75 -9.63
N ASP A 481 1.22 17.88 -10.65
CA ASP A 481 0.42 16.77 -11.18
C ASP A 481 0.54 16.71 -12.70
N TRP A 482 1.12 15.63 -13.21
CA TRP A 482 1.28 15.35 -14.64
C TRP A 482 0.01 15.48 -15.47
N SER A 483 -1.18 15.24 -14.88
CA SER A 483 -2.45 15.38 -15.60
C SER A 483 -2.84 16.84 -15.89
N THR A 484 -2.21 17.79 -15.18
CA THR A 484 -2.46 19.23 -15.29
C THR A 484 -1.21 20.05 -15.58
N ALA A 485 -0.03 19.44 -15.51
CA ALA A 485 1.25 20.07 -15.71
C ALA A 485 1.44 20.53 -17.16
N VAL A 486 1.96 21.74 -17.32
CA VAL A 486 2.53 22.23 -18.57
C VAL A 486 4.04 22.31 -18.39
N GLU A 487 4.80 21.66 -19.26
CA GLU A 487 6.26 21.70 -19.27
C GLU A 487 6.77 23.07 -19.76
N LEU A 488 7.78 23.60 -19.09
CA LEU A 488 8.30 24.96 -19.28
C LEU A 488 9.69 25.00 -19.90
N ASN A 489 10.34 23.85 -20.07
CA ASN A 489 11.65 23.66 -20.70
C ASN A 489 11.59 22.84 -22.00
N GLY A 490 10.38 22.56 -22.52
CA GLY A 490 10.18 21.66 -23.66
C GLY A 490 10.71 20.24 -23.38
N ASP A 491 11.07 19.50 -24.44
CA ASP A 491 11.53 18.10 -24.33
C ASP A 491 12.96 17.93 -23.74
N ALA A 492 13.54 18.98 -23.16
CA ALA A 492 14.92 18.95 -22.68
C ALA A 492 14.99 18.44 -21.24
N GLU A 493 15.74 17.36 -21.00
CA GLU A 493 15.95 16.76 -19.67
C GLU A 493 17.43 16.83 -19.24
N PRO A 494 17.97 18.02 -18.95
CA PRO A 494 19.39 18.18 -18.66
C PRO A 494 19.74 17.57 -17.30
N LEU A 495 20.87 16.86 -17.24
CA LEU A 495 21.50 16.45 -15.99
C LEU A 495 22.17 17.66 -15.33
N VAL A 496 21.85 17.89 -14.05
CA VAL A 496 22.54 18.86 -13.19
C VAL A 496 23.41 18.09 -12.21
N GLU A 497 24.72 18.27 -12.32
CA GLU A 497 25.73 17.58 -11.49
C GLU A 497 25.64 17.98 -10.01
N ALA A 498 26.04 17.08 -9.12
CA ALA A 498 26.04 17.30 -7.68
C ALA A 498 26.91 18.51 -7.28
N GLY A 499 26.33 19.42 -6.47
CA GLY A 499 26.99 20.65 -6.02
C GLY A 499 27.07 21.75 -7.09
N ALA A 500 26.55 21.54 -8.30
CA ALA A 500 26.57 22.55 -9.36
C ALA A 500 25.51 23.64 -9.11
N THR A 501 25.73 24.81 -9.74
CA THR A 501 24.68 25.83 -9.90
C THR A 501 24.30 25.93 -11.37
N ALA A 502 23.07 25.54 -11.71
CA ALA A 502 22.53 25.61 -13.06
C ALA A 502 21.50 26.73 -13.19
N SER A 503 21.38 27.30 -14.39
CA SER A 503 20.42 28.37 -14.69
C SER A 503 19.65 28.06 -15.96
N PHE A 504 18.33 28.21 -15.91
CA PHE A 504 17.41 27.88 -16.99
C PHE A 504 16.53 29.07 -17.36
N ASP A 505 16.40 29.32 -18.66
CA ASP A 505 15.41 30.23 -19.22
C ASP A 505 14.18 29.41 -19.63
N LEU A 506 13.08 29.59 -18.91
CA LEU A 506 11.82 28.87 -19.12
C LEU A 506 10.91 29.63 -20.08
N VAL A 507 10.06 28.88 -20.79
CA VAL A 507 9.10 29.42 -21.74
C VAL A 507 7.72 28.82 -21.46
N TYR A 508 6.74 29.67 -21.23
CA TYR A 508 5.34 29.23 -21.21
C TYR A 508 4.88 28.98 -22.66
N PRO A 509 4.41 27.77 -23.00
CA PRO A 509 3.96 27.48 -24.36
C PRO A 509 2.80 28.40 -24.76
N SER A 510 2.95 29.14 -25.85
CA SER A 510 1.84 29.88 -26.45
C SER A 510 0.94 28.89 -27.20
N TYR A 511 -0.34 28.79 -26.80
CA TYR A 511 -1.35 28.03 -27.53
C TYR A 511 -1.65 28.58 -28.93
#